data_AF-A0A535N063-F1
#
_entry.id   AF-A0A535N063-F1
#
_cell.length_a   1.000
_cell.length_b   1.000
_cell.length_c   1.000
_cell.angle_alpha   90.00
_cell.angle_beta   90.00
_cell.angle_gamma   90.00
#
_symmetry.space_group_name_H-M   'P 1'
#
loop_
_entity.id
_entity.type
_entity.pdbx_description
1 polymer ?
#
loop_
_entity_poly.entity_id
_entity_poly.type
_entity_poly.pdbx_seq_one_letter_code
_entity_poly.pdbx_strand_id
1 'polypeptide(L)'
;NTGGTHPVRVIGIDATLGLAEIRGANDGTPLPFGDAAVLQPADPAVLLASPKVANLRPSTPAVLTQRSDSQLTLRADDLPGNIGGPLVGPGGKVIGVLTATGKALPINLAASDIAQWHGQGGTVMPLAPIPGTLVLRGSDTTTAPTGGLTIQSVSPARAPASQDSVITIQGSGFSAGAALRVHFVPLASPNGAFDGLAATQINASTLTVKVPAGRVVQDYVIQLTNGDGVVTSSRTAFTITP
;
A
#
# COMPACT_ATOMS: atom_id res chain seq x y z
N ASN A 1 15.30 15.43 -3.36
CA ASN A 1 14.19 14.65 -2.76
C ASN A 1 14.47 14.51 -1.28
N THR A 2 13.99 15.45 -0.46
CA THR A 2 14.04 15.37 0.99
C THR A 2 13.11 14.23 1.41
N GLY A 3 13.70 13.11 1.85
CA GLY A 3 13.00 11.86 2.19
C GLY A 3 12.15 11.96 3.48
N GLY A 4 11.35 13.00 3.62
CA GLY A 4 10.44 13.20 4.74
C GLY A 4 9.17 12.34 4.62
N THR A 5 8.51 12.16 5.76
CA THR A 5 7.11 11.73 5.83
C THR A 5 6.31 12.95 6.26
N HIS A 6 5.27 13.30 5.50
CA HIS A 6 4.40 14.42 5.83
C HIS A 6 3.00 13.91 6.16
N PRO A 7 2.36 14.44 7.21
CA PRO A 7 0.94 14.19 7.40
C PRO A 7 0.18 14.78 6.20
N VAL A 8 -0.78 14.02 5.70
CA VAL A 8 -1.70 14.47 4.66
C VAL A 8 -3.12 14.45 5.20
N ARG A 9 -3.98 15.28 4.64
CA ARG A 9 -5.40 15.35 4.96
C ARG A 9 -6.21 14.99 3.72
N VAL A 10 -7.17 14.08 3.87
CA VAL A 10 -8.15 13.81 2.81
C VAL A 10 -9.04 15.04 2.63
N ILE A 11 -9.17 15.50 1.38
CA ILE A 11 -10.00 16.65 1.00
C ILE A 11 -11.31 16.17 0.38
N GLY A 12 -11.26 15.08 -0.37
CA GLY A 12 -12.41 14.52 -1.07
C GLY A 12 -12.19 13.08 -1.49
N ILE A 13 -13.29 12.36 -1.69
CA ILE A 13 -13.31 10.99 -2.20
C ILE A 13 -14.43 10.92 -3.23
N ASP A 14 -14.12 10.49 -4.44
CA ASP A 14 -15.12 10.03 -5.41
C ASP A 14 -15.04 8.51 -5.49
N ALA A 15 -15.98 7.85 -4.81
CA ALA A 15 -16.06 6.39 -4.80
C ALA A 15 -16.51 5.80 -6.14
N THR A 16 -17.18 6.57 -6.99
CA THR A 16 -17.62 6.15 -8.32
C THR A 16 -16.42 6.04 -9.26
N LEU A 17 -15.50 7.00 -9.17
CA LEU A 17 -14.26 7.01 -9.95
C LEU A 17 -13.10 6.25 -9.29
N GLY A 18 -13.23 5.91 -8.01
CA GLY A 18 -12.17 5.27 -7.23
C GLY A 18 -11.01 6.22 -6.91
N LEU A 19 -11.32 7.51 -6.73
CA LEU A 19 -10.34 8.56 -6.47
C LEU A 19 -10.45 9.13 -5.06
N ALA A 20 -9.31 9.60 -4.55
CA ALA A 20 -9.24 10.43 -3.37
C ALA A 20 -8.27 11.58 -3.61
N GLU A 21 -8.62 12.78 -3.16
CA GLU A 21 -7.72 13.92 -3.13
C GLU A 21 -7.18 14.12 -1.71
N ILE A 22 -5.87 14.34 -1.62
CA ILE A 22 -5.16 14.56 -0.37
C ILE A 22 -4.39 15.89 -0.41
N ARG A 23 -4.44 16.65 0.68
CA ARG A 23 -3.62 17.85 0.91
C ARG A 23 -2.45 17.48 1.80
N GLY A 24 -1.23 17.75 1.33
CA GLY A 24 -0.03 17.71 2.15
C GLY A 24 0.77 19.00 1.98
N ALA A 25 1.60 19.32 2.98
CA ALA A 25 2.66 20.29 2.77
C ALA A 25 3.73 19.66 1.87
N ASN A 26 4.07 20.33 0.78
CA ASN A 26 4.98 19.83 -0.25
C ASN A 26 5.76 21.01 -0.86
N ASP A 27 7.08 20.89 -0.92
CA ASP A 27 7.98 21.86 -1.58
C ASP A 27 8.28 21.49 -3.04
N GLY A 28 7.69 20.41 -3.53
CA GLY A 28 7.87 19.85 -4.87
C GLY A 28 6.98 20.50 -5.92
N THR A 29 7.49 20.54 -7.14
CA THR A 29 6.77 21.07 -8.30
C THR A 29 5.62 20.13 -8.71
N PRO A 30 4.38 20.64 -8.82
CA PRO A 30 3.26 19.84 -9.33
C PRO A 30 3.52 19.33 -10.75
N LEU A 31 3.11 18.09 -11.04
CA LEU A 31 3.11 17.59 -12.40
C LEU A 31 1.95 18.23 -13.18
N PRO A 32 2.19 18.75 -14.40
CA PRO A 32 1.13 19.32 -15.21
C PRO A 32 0.17 18.24 -15.71
N PHE A 33 -1.12 18.55 -15.78
CA PHE A 33 -2.11 17.69 -16.41
C PHE A 33 -2.07 17.82 -17.94
N GLY A 34 -2.21 16.67 -18.61
CA GLY A 34 -2.35 16.56 -20.05
C GLY A 34 -3.82 16.37 -20.44
N ASP A 35 -4.02 16.00 -21.69
CA ASP A 35 -5.33 15.63 -22.20
C ASP A 35 -5.31 14.15 -22.59
N ALA A 36 -6.13 13.34 -21.92
CA ALA A 36 -6.24 11.92 -22.22
C ALA A 36 -7.09 11.64 -23.47
N ALA A 37 -7.92 12.60 -23.91
CA ALA A 37 -8.83 12.44 -25.04
C ALA A 37 -8.08 12.40 -26.38
N VAL A 38 -6.90 13.04 -26.47
CA VAL A 38 -6.09 13.07 -27.70
C VAL A 38 -5.24 11.81 -27.90
N LEU A 39 -5.13 10.94 -26.88
CA LEU A 39 -4.30 9.75 -26.93
C LEU A 39 -4.80 8.74 -27.96
N GLN A 40 -3.85 8.08 -28.61
CA GLN A 40 -4.09 7.00 -29.56
C GLN A 40 -3.52 5.68 -29.04
N PRO A 41 -4.11 4.52 -29.42
CA PRO A 41 -3.45 3.24 -29.22
C PRO A 41 -2.03 3.26 -29.80
N ALA A 42 -1.12 2.57 -29.11
CA ALA A 42 0.34 2.59 -29.30
C ALA A 42 1.08 3.84 -28.81
N ASP A 43 0.39 4.85 -28.28
CA ASP A 43 1.09 5.99 -27.66
C ASP A 43 1.93 5.54 -26.45
N PRO A 44 3.18 6.05 -26.33
CA PRO A 44 4.04 5.73 -25.22
C PRO A 44 3.61 6.49 -23.97
N ALA A 45 3.69 5.82 -22.83
CA ALA A 45 3.46 6.40 -21.52
C ALA A 45 4.47 5.85 -20.50
N VAL A 46 4.52 6.47 -19.34
CA VAL A 46 5.35 6.06 -18.22
C VAL A 46 4.50 6.07 -16.96
N LEU A 47 4.43 4.95 -16.29
CA LEU A 47 3.82 4.83 -14.97
C LEU A 47 4.87 5.13 -13.91
N LEU A 48 4.65 6.17 -13.12
CA LEU A 48 5.54 6.51 -12.01
C LEU A 48 5.12 5.78 -10.74
N ALA A 49 6.11 5.43 -9.94
CA ALA A 49 5.90 4.78 -8.65
C ALA A 49 6.55 5.57 -7.53
N SER A 50 6.10 5.33 -6.30
CA SER A 50 6.79 5.85 -5.13
C SER A 50 8.17 5.19 -5.03
N PRO A 51 9.27 5.97 -4.95
CA PRO A 51 10.62 5.42 -4.81
C PRO A 51 10.85 4.75 -3.44
N LYS A 52 9.91 4.90 -2.49
CA LYS A 52 9.96 4.23 -1.19
C LYS A 52 9.47 2.77 -1.25
N VAL A 53 8.85 2.35 -2.36
CA VAL A 53 8.34 0.99 -2.53
C VAL A 53 9.41 0.16 -3.26
N ALA A 54 10.19 -0.60 -2.49
CA ALA A 54 11.43 -1.23 -2.97
C ALA A 54 11.25 -2.22 -4.14
N ASN A 55 10.06 -2.82 -4.30
CA ASN A 55 9.75 -3.73 -5.40
C ASN A 55 9.20 -3.05 -6.66
N LEU A 56 9.04 -1.72 -6.66
CA LEU A 56 8.60 -0.97 -7.83
C LEU A 56 9.77 -0.28 -8.50
N ARG A 57 9.78 -0.34 -9.84
CA ARG A 57 10.63 0.54 -10.62
C ARG A 57 10.11 1.98 -10.46
N PRO A 58 10.97 2.99 -10.21
CA PRO A 58 10.54 4.38 -10.09
C PRO A 58 9.74 4.88 -11.30
N SER A 59 10.07 4.33 -12.47
CA SER A 59 9.33 4.48 -13.71
C SER A 59 9.18 3.13 -14.41
N THR A 60 7.96 2.85 -14.88
CA THR A 60 7.63 1.65 -15.65
C THR A 60 7.13 2.09 -17.02
N PRO A 61 7.81 1.71 -18.11
CA PRO A 61 7.32 1.95 -19.46
C PRO A 61 5.94 1.32 -19.65
N ALA A 62 5.04 2.07 -20.27
CA ALA A 62 3.70 1.62 -20.60
C ALA A 62 3.37 2.01 -22.04
N VAL A 63 2.54 1.20 -22.69
CA VAL A 63 2.00 1.52 -24.01
C VAL A 63 0.49 1.49 -23.93
N LEU A 64 -0.17 2.53 -24.43
CA LEU A 64 -1.63 2.55 -24.50
C LEU A 64 -2.10 1.50 -25.51
N THR A 65 -3.02 0.64 -25.10
CA THR A 65 -3.58 -0.41 -25.98
C THR A 65 -5.02 -0.10 -26.37
N GLN A 66 -5.79 0.53 -25.48
CA GLN A 66 -7.16 0.98 -25.74
C GLN A 66 -7.45 2.26 -24.97
N ARG A 67 -8.25 3.14 -25.58
CA ARG A 67 -8.79 4.35 -24.97
C ARG A 67 -10.30 4.33 -25.04
N SER A 68 -10.94 4.64 -23.93
CA SER A 68 -12.34 5.03 -23.85
C SER A 68 -12.47 6.30 -23.02
N ASP A 69 -13.66 6.86 -22.96
CA ASP A 69 -13.91 8.06 -22.17
C ASP A 69 -13.85 7.80 -20.66
N SER A 70 -14.02 6.54 -20.23
CA SER A 70 -14.01 6.13 -18.82
C SER A 70 -12.75 5.40 -18.38
N GLN A 71 -11.92 4.90 -19.31
CA GLN A 71 -10.79 4.03 -18.99
C GLN A 71 -9.71 4.05 -20.08
N LEU A 72 -8.45 4.08 -19.64
CA LEU A 72 -7.27 3.77 -20.43
C LEU A 72 -6.81 2.34 -20.12
N THR A 73 -6.54 1.54 -21.14
CA THR A 73 -5.97 0.19 -20.99
C THR A 73 -4.53 0.18 -21.48
N LEU A 74 -3.62 -0.34 -20.66
CA LEU A 74 -2.18 -0.26 -20.84
C LEU A 74 -1.57 -1.65 -20.95
N ARG A 75 -0.51 -1.75 -21.75
CA ARG A 75 0.48 -2.82 -21.61
C ARG A 75 1.65 -2.26 -20.81
N ALA A 76 1.80 -2.72 -19.58
CA ALA A 76 2.90 -2.36 -18.68
C ALA A 76 3.21 -3.56 -17.77
N ASP A 77 4.43 -3.61 -17.24
CA ASP A 77 4.80 -4.57 -16.19
C ASP A 77 4.49 -3.96 -14.81
N ASP A 78 3.22 -3.59 -14.59
CA ASP A 78 2.78 -2.95 -13.35
C ASP A 78 2.46 -3.97 -12.24
N LEU A 79 2.65 -3.52 -11.01
CA LEU A 79 2.43 -4.30 -9.79
C LEU A 79 1.33 -3.62 -8.96
N PRO A 80 0.69 -4.33 -8.00
CA PRO A 80 -0.37 -3.74 -7.17
C PRO A 80 0.03 -2.46 -6.44
N GLY A 81 1.32 -2.29 -6.10
CA GLY A 81 1.84 -1.08 -5.46
C GLY A 81 1.87 0.15 -6.39
N ASN A 82 1.70 -0.02 -7.70
CA ASN A 82 1.57 1.09 -8.63
C ASN A 82 0.17 1.72 -8.66
N ILE A 83 -0.84 1.08 -8.04
CA ILE A 83 -2.20 1.62 -7.99
C ILE A 83 -2.18 2.95 -7.22
N GLY A 84 -2.88 3.96 -7.77
CA GLY A 84 -2.81 5.34 -7.34
C GLY A 84 -1.63 6.13 -7.93
N GLY A 85 -0.71 5.46 -8.64
CA GLY A 85 0.42 6.09 -9.31
C GLY A 85 -0.01 6.86 -10.57
N PRO A 86 0.68 7.98 -10.89
CA PRO A 86 0.35 8.76 -12.07
C PRO A 86 0.89 8.09 -13.34
N LEU A 87 0.03 8.04 -14.36
CA LEU A 87 0.40 7.72 -15.73
C LEU A 87 0.76 9.01 -16.46
N VAL A 88 2.00 9.10 -16.94
CA VAL A 88 2.57 10.27 -17.62
C VAL A 88 2.70 9.97 -19.11
N GLY A 89 2.08 10.81 -19.93
CA GLY A 89 2.09 10.69 -21.38
C GLY A 89 3.16 11.57 -22.05
N PRO A 90 3.09 11.71 -23.38
CA PRO A 90 3.96 12.60 -24.14
C PRO A 90 4.00 14.02 -23.58
N GLY A 91 5.19 14.63 -23.55
CA GLY A 91 5.39 15.97 -23.00
C GLY A 91 5.46 16.04 -21.47
N GLY A 92 5.55 14.89 -20.77
CA GLY A 92 5.76 14.85 -19.32
C GLY A 92 4.53 15.24 -18.51
N LYS A 93 3.34 15.08 -19.09
CA LYS A 93 2.07 15.47 -18.48
C LYS A 93 1.29 14.26 -17.97
N VAL A 94 0.65 14.40 -16.82
CA VAL A 94 -0.21 13.34 -16.26
C VAL A 94 -1.47 13.21 -17.11
N ILE A 95 -1.71 12.01 -17.61
CA ILE A 95 -2.85 11.66 -18.48
C ILE A 95 -3.83 10.70 -17.80
N GLY A 96 -3.45 10.13 -16.65
CA GLY A 96 -4.34 9.31 -15.86
C GLY A 96 -3.74 8.86 -14.54
N VAL A 97 -4.57 8.14 -13.77
CA VAL A 97 -4.18 7.52 -12.49
C VAL A 97 -4.45 6.03 -12.60
N LEU A 98 -3.48 5.18 -12.27
CA LEU A 98 -3.67 3.74 -12.31
C LEU A 98 -4.67 3.32 -11.22
N THR A 99 -5.78 2.68 -11.60
CA THR A 99 -6.84 2.26 -10.67
C THR A 99 -6.92 0.74 -10.52
N ALA A 100 -6.41 -0.01 -11.51
CA ALA A 100 -6.22 -1.44 -11.45
C ALA A 100 -5.07 -1.86 -12.39
N THR A 101 -4.62 -3.10 -12.30
CA THR A 101 -3.55 -3.63 -13.17
C THR A 101 -3.89 -3.41 -14.65
N GLY A 102 -3.00 -2.72 -15.37
CA GLY A 102 -3.17 -2.35 -16.77
C GLY A 102 -4.34 -1.39 -17.06
N LYS A 103 -4.95 -0.78 -16.04
CA LYS A 103 -6.14 0.09 -16.19
C LYS A 103 -5.96 1.39 -15.44
N ALA A 104 -6.05 2.50 -16.18
CA ALA A 104 -5.98 3.83 -15.61
C ALA A 104 -7.27 4.61 -15.86
N LEU A 105 -7.64 5.44 -14.88
CA LEU A 105 -8.67 6.44 -15.03
C LEU A 105 -8.10 7.64 -15.83
N PRO A 106 -8.72 8.05 -16.94
CA PRO A 106 -8.35 9.26 -17.66
C PRO A 106 -8.38 10.49 -16.74
N ILE A 107 -7.34 11.34 -16.80
CA ILE A 107 -7.25 12.51 -15.91
C ILE A 107 -8.38 13.52 -16.13
N ASN A 108 -8.93 13.57 -17.34
CA ASN A 108 -10.05 14.45 -17.71
C ASN A 108 -11.29 14.20 -16.85
N LEU A 109 -11.51 12.97 -16.38
CA LEU A 109 -12.64 12.63 -15.51
C LEU A 109 -12.47 13.18 -14.09
N ALA A 110 -11.23 13.30 -13.62
CA ALA A 110 -10.91 13.88 -12.33
C ALA A 110 -10.88 15.41 -12.36
N ALA A 111 -10.84 16.03 -13.54
CA ALA A 111 -10.57 17.46 -13.68
C ALA A 111 -11.61 18.35 -12.97
N SER A 112 -12.89 17.96 -12.99
CA SER A 112 -13.97 18.69 -12.30
C SER A 112 -13.86 18.56 -10.79
N ASP A 113 -13.52 17.38 -10.28
CA ASP A 113 -13.38 17.14 -8.82
C ASP A 113 -12.17 17.90 -8.29
N ILE A 114 -11.05 17.82 -9.00
CA ILE A 114 -9.83 18.57 -8.72
C ILE A 114 -10.15 20.07 -8.70
N ALA A 115 -10.87 20.59 -9.71
CA ALA A 115 -11.25 22.01 -9.75
C ALA A 115 -12.17 22.42 -8.59
N GLN A 116 -13.07 21.55 -8.13
CA GLN A 116 -13.95 21.81 -6.99
C GLN A 116 -13.21 21.78 -5.64
N TRP A 117 -12.19 20.92 -5.51
CA TRP A 117 -11.41 20.76 -4.29
C TRP A 117 -10.24 21.75 -4.19
N HIS A 118 -9.79 22.30 -5.32
CA HIS A 118 -8.86 23.43 -5.40
C HIS A 118 -9.45 24.68 -4.72
N GLY A 119 -8.81 25.14 -3.64
CA GLY A 119 -9.16 26.39 -2.95
C GLY A 119 -10.25 26.29 -1.88
N GLN A 120 -10.93 25.15 -1.75
CA GLN A 120 -11.80 24.88 -0.60
C GLN A 120 -10.97 24.24 0.52
N GLY A 121 -11.01 24.80 1.73
CA GLY A 121 -10.58 24.05 2.91
C GLY A 121 -11.59 22.94 3.11
N GLY A 122 -11.24 21.69 2.79
CA GLY A 122 -12.20 20.58 2.86
C GLY A 122 -12.91 20.62 4.21
N THR A 123 -14.24 20.64 4.22
CA THR A 123 -15.01 20.72 5.45
C THR A 123 -14.59 19.53 6.32
N VAL A 124 -14.23 19.78 7.59
CA VAL A 124 -14.12 18.67 8.55
C VAL A 124 -15.52 18.09 8.62
N MET A 125 -15.79 16.99 7.92
CA MET A 125 -17.01 16.26 8.19
C MET A 125 -16.91 15.82 9.64
N PRO A 126 -17.87 16.20 10.51
CA PRO A 126 -17.98 15.52 11.78
C PRO A 126 -18.03 14.02 11.48
N LEU A 127 -17.30 13.21 12.26
CA LEU A 127 -17.47 11.77 12.22
C LEU A 127 -18.98 11.51 12.19
N ALA A 128 -19.46 10.80 11.15
CA ALA A 128 -20.87 10.52 11.01
C ALA A 128 -21.38 10.00 12.36
N PRO A 129 -22.49 10.54 12.91
CA PRO A 129 -23.04 10.05 14.16
C PRO A 129 -23.17 8.54 14.03
N ILE A 130 -22.53 7.81 14.94
CA ILE A 130 -22.63 6.37 14.99
C ILE A 130 -24.13 6.04 15.06
N PRO A 131 -24.72 5.35 14.06
CA PRO A 131 -26.14 5.09 14.06
C PRO A 131 -26.51 4.35 15.35
N GLY A 132 -27.64 4.69 15.99
CA GLY A 132 -28.07 4.03 17.23
C GLY A 132 -28.38 2.53 17.07
N THR A 133 -28.44 2.06 15.81
CA THR A 133 -28.55 0.66 15.41
C THR A 133 -27.19 0.02 15.08
N LEU A 134 -26.10 0.78 15.17
CA LEU A 134 -24.74 0.25 15.03
C LEU A 134 -24.42 -0.57 16.28
N VAL A 135 -24.66 -1.87 16.17
CA VAL A 135 -24.03 -2.82 17.08
C VAL A 135 -22.56 -2.91 16.68
N LEU A 136 -21.69 -2.25 17.43
CA LEU A 136 -20.25 -2.54 17.41
C LEU A 136 -20.06 -3.92 18.04
N ARG A 137 -20.24 -4.97 17.24
CA ARG A 137 -19.77 -6.30 17.59
C ARG A 137 -18.26 -6.26 17.49
N GLY A 138 -17.59 -6.13 18.63
CA GLY A 138 -16.24 -6.68 18.76
C GLY A 138 -16.37 -8.18 18.54
N SER A 139 -16.12 -8.63 17.33
CA SER A 139 -16.12 -10.04 16.97
C SER A 139 -14.73 -10.41 16.48
N ASP A 140 -14.07 -11.27 17.24
CA ASP A 140 -12.90 -12.07 16.87
C ASP A 140 -13.17 -13.03 15.69
N THR A 141 -13.95 -12.62 14.69
CA THR A 141 -14.23 -13.41 13.48
C THR A 141 -14.67 -12.49 12.33
N THR A 142 -13.70 -11.83 11.68
CA THR A 142 -13.90 -11.47 10.27
C THR A 142 -13.54 -12.70 9.46
N THR A 143 -14.54 -13.40 8.92
CA THR A 143 -14.29 -14.42 7.89
C THR A 143 -13.85 -13.69 6.62
N ALA A 144 -12.53 -13.60 6.46
CA ALA A 144 -11.87 -13.33 5.18
C ALA A 144 -12.26 -14.42 4.15
N PRO A 145 -12.09 -14.17 2.84
CA PRO A 145 -12.41 -15.16 1.81
C PRO A 145 -11.77 -16.51 2.16
N THR A 146 -12.56 -17.57 2.14
CA THR A 146 -12.08 -18.93 2.42
C THR A 146 -11.07 -19.33 1.36
N GLY A 147 -9.78 -19.33 1.74
CA GLY A 147 -8.69 -19.95 1.01
C GLY A 147 -7.50 -19.03 0.75
N GLY A 148 -6.76 -18.61 1.80
CA GLY A 148 -5.51 -17.88 1.61
C GLY A 148 -4.69 -17.69 2.89
N LEU A 149 -3.35 -17.70 2.73
CA LEU A 149 -2.38 -17.36 3.76
C LEU A 149 -2.47 -15.86 4.11
N THR A 150 -2.83 -15.53 5.34
CA THR A 150 -2.95 -14.12 5.79
C THR A 150 -2.30 -13.88 7.15
N ILE A 151 -1.81 -12.65 7.37
CA ILE A 151 -1.42 -12.13 8.68
C ILE A 151 -2.45 -11.06 9.08
N GLN A 152 -3.07 -11.24 10.23
CA GLN A 152 -4.12 -10.37 10.76
C GLN A 152 -3.60 -9.43 11.85
N SER A 153 -2.79 -9.93 12.77
CA SER A 153 -2.25 -9.11 13.87
C SER A 153 -0.93 -9.65 14.42
N VAL A 154 -0.24 -8.80 15.17
CA VAL A 154 1.04 -9.08 15.82
C VAL A 154 0.98 -8.55 17.24
N SER A 155 1.35 -9.37 18.22
CA SER A 155 1.35 -9.00 19.64
C SER A 155 2.57 -9.58 20.38
N PRO A 156 3.36 -8.74 21.08
CA PRO A 156 3.29 -7.28 21.07
C PRO A 156 3.68 -6.70 19.70
N ALA A 157 3.06 -5.58 19.32
CA ALA A 157 3.38 -4.87 18.06
C ALA A 157 4.66 -4.02 18.17
N ARG A 158 5.28 -3.97 19.35
CA ARG A 158 6.49 -3.22 19.64
C ARG A 158 7.44 -4.08 20.46
N ALA A 159 8.74 -4.00 20.17
CA ALA A 159 9.78 -4.63 20.97
C ALA A 159 10.98 -3.68 21.18
N PRO A 160 11.60 -3.68 22.37
CA PRO A 160 12.81 -2.93 22.61
C PRO A 160 14.01 -3.52 21.85
N ALA A 161 14.91 -2.66 21.37
CA ALA A 161 16.16 -3.07 20.75
C ALA A 161 17.16 -3.70 21.75
N SER A 162 16.98 -3.44 23.05
CA SER A 162 17.91 -3.84 24.12
C SER A 162 17.80 -5.31 24.54
N GLN A 163 16.74 -6.03 24.16
CA GLN A 163 16.52 -7.41 24.58
C GLN A 163 15.75 -8.23 23.54
N ASP A 164 15.94 -9.55 23.61
CA ASP A 164 15.16 -10.48 22.82
C ASP A 164 13.67 -10.40 23.21
N SER A 165 12.78 -10.44 22.23
CA SER A 165 11.34 -10.39 22.45
C SER A 165 10.64 -11.50 21.67
N VAL A 166 9.67 -12.17 22.29
CA VAL A 166 8.82 -13.14 21.57
C VAL A 166 7.53 -12.43 21.16
N ILE A 167 7.17 -12.56 19.89
CA ILE A 167 5.92 -12.04 19.35
C ILE A 167 5.03 -13.19 18.87
N THR A 168 3.73 -12.97 18.99
CA THR A 168 2.68 -13.83 18.46
C THR A 168 2.09 -13.17 17.22
N ILE A 169 2.03 -13.93 16.13
CA ILE A 169 1.41 -13.52 14.87
C ILE A 169 0.11 -14.31 14.74
N GLN A 170 -1.00 -13.60 14.61
CA GLN A 170 -2.31 -14.19 14.34
C GLN A 170 -2.68 -14.01 12.87
N GLY A 171 -3.35 -15.00 12.30
CA GLY A 171 -3.71 -15.02 10.89
C GLY A 171 -4.48 -16.26 10.47
N SER A 172 -4.32 -16.65 9.21
CA SER A 172 -4.96 -17.84 8.65
C SER A 172 -4.05 -18.54 7.64
N GLY A 173 -4.22 -19.85 7.50
CA GLY A 173 -3.52 -20.65 6.49
C GLY A 173 -2.06 -20.93 6.84
N PHE A 174 -1.67 -20.78 8.11
CA PHE A 174 -0.34 -21.17 8.55
C PHE A 174 -0.19 -22.68 8.46
N SER A 175 0.99 -23.12 8.05
CA SER A 175 1.40 -24.52 7.97
C SER A 175 2.84 -24.65 8.44
N ALA A 176 3.11 -25.66 9.24
CA ALA A 176 4.46 -26.07 9.59
C ALA A 176 5.15 -26.65 8.35
N GLY A 177 6.47 -26.51 8.29
CA GLY A 177 7.27 -27.04 7.21
C GLY A 177 8.67 -26.45 7.22
N ALA A 178 9.58 -27.05 6.47
CA ALA A 178 10.98 -26.63 6.43
C ALA A 178 11.17 -25.20 5.89
N ALA A 179 10.21 -24.69 5.13
CA ALA A 179 10.23 -23.32 4.60
C ALA A 179 9.70 -22.26 5.57
N LEU A 180 9.17 -22.65 6.75
CA LEU A 180 8.55 -21.72 7.69
C LEU A 180 9.59 -20.70 8.19
N ARG A 181 9.42 -19.44 7.80
CA ARG A 181 10.34 -18.34 8.12
C ARG A 181 9.58 -17.03 8.26
N VAL A 182 9.99 -16.22 9.22
CA VAL A 182 9.47 -14.86 9.41
C VAL A 182 10.61 -13.86 9.22
N HIS A 183 10.44 -13.01 8.22
CA HIS A 183 11.41 -11.99 7.83
C HIS A 183 10.87 -10.60 8.12
N PHE A 184 11.69 -9.74 8.72
CA PHE A 184 11.33 -8.37 9.06
C PHE A 184 11.99 -7.43 8.05
N VAL A 185 11.16 -6.74 7.25
CA VAL A 185 11.60 -5.83 6.19
C VAL A 185 11.35 -4.39 6.62
N PRO A 186 12.36 -3.51 6.68
CA PRO A 186 12.17 -2.13 7.10
C PRO A 186 11.21 -1.37 6.16
N LEU A 187 10.33 -0.54 6.71
CA LEU A 187 9.37 0.23 5.91
C LEU A 187 10.02 1.38 5.12
N ALA A 188 11.05 1.99 5.69
CA ALA A 188 11.59 3.27 5.20
C ALA A 188 13.10 3.26 4.92
N SER A 189 13.78 2.13 5.15
CA SER A 189 15.23 1.99 5.00
C SER A 189 15.56 0.76 4.13
N PRO A 190 16.57 0.85 3.23
CA PRO A 190 17.05 -0.33 2.50
C PRO A 190 17.88 -1.28 3.39
N ASN A 191 18.28 -0.82 4.59
CA ASN A 191 19.15 -1.55 5.50
C ASN A 191 18.44 -1.90 6.82
N GLY A 192 18.84 -3.03 7.42
CA GLY A 192 18.36 -3.47 8.72
C GLY A 192 17.30 -4.57 8.67
N ALA A 193 17.02 -5.15 7.50
CA ALA A 193 16.19 -6.36 7.41
C ALA A 193 16.82 -7.53 8.17
N PHE A 194 16.01 -8.36 8.81
CA PHE A 194 16.50 -9.48 9.60
C PHE A 194 15.50 -10.61 9.69
N ASP A 195 16.01 -11.80 10.04
CA ASP A 195 15.18 -12.96 10.33
C ASP A 195 14.83 -13.07 11.80
N GLY A 196 13.55 -13.39 12.03
CA GLY A 196 13.10 -13.91 13.30
C GLY A 196 13.69 -15.30 13.55
N LEU A 197 13.93 -15.59 14.82
CA LEU A 197 14.47 -16.86 15.27
C LEU A 197 13.33 -17.78 15.73
N ALA A 198 13.51 -19.08 15.51
CA ALA A 198 12.62 -20.13 16.01
C ALA A 198 11.12 -19.88 15.71
N ALA A 199 10.81 -19.49 14.46
CA ALA A 199 9.43 -19.36 13.99
C ALA A 199 8.72 -20.71 14.16
N THR A 200 7.73 -20.75 15.05
CA THR A 200 7.04 -21.97 15.45
C THR A 200 5.55 -21.81 15.20
N GLN A 201 4.98 -22.73 14.44
CA GLN A 201 3.52 -22.80 14.32
C GLN A 201 2.94 -23.39 15.60
N ILE A 202 1.97 -22.69 16.19
CA ILE A 202 1.17 -23.23 17.30
C ILE A 202 -0.07 -23.94 16.74
N ASN A 203 -0.73 -23.32 15.76
CA ASN A 203 -1.86 -23.89 15.02
C ASN A 203 -2.03 -23.16 13.67
N ALA A 204 -3.04 -23.52 12.88
CA ALA A 204 -3.29 -22.94 11.55
C ALA A 204 -3.56 -21.42 11.51
N SER A 205 -3.77 -20.80 12.68
CA SER A 205 -4.05 -19.37 12.84
C SER A 205 -3.05 -18.62 13.74
N THR A 206 -2.12 -19.32 14.40
CA THR A 206 -1.21 -18.74 15.40
C THR A 206 0.22 -19.22 15.20
N LEU A 207 1.15 -18.26 15.17
CA LEU A 207 2.59 -18.50 15.02
C LEU A 207 3.35 -17.67 16.06
N THR A 208 4.39 -18.22 16.66
CA THR A 208 5.30 -17.47 17.54
C THR A 208 6.67 -17.34 16.90
N VAL A 209 7.30 -16.18 17.06
CA VAL A 209 8.67 -15.96 16.58
C VAL A 209 9.43 -15.08 17.56
N LYS A 210 10.72 -15.38 17.71
CA LYS A 210 11.63 -14.59 18.51
C LYS A 210 12.26 -13.49 17.67
N VAL A 211 12.08 -12.25 18.09
CA VAL A 211 12.77 -11.06 17.61
C VAL A 211 14.06 -10.92 18.43
N PRO A 212 15.23 -11.11 17.83
CA PRO A 212 16.51 -10.94 18.54
C PRO A 212 16.79 -9.47 18.88
N ALA A 213 17.60 -9.25 19.92
CA ALA A 213 18.09 -7.93 20.32
C ALA A 213 19.04 -7.30 19.28
N GLY A 214 19.36 -6.02 19.47
CA GLY A 214 20.32 -5.27 18.66
C GLY A 214 19.81 -4.93 17.26
N ARG A 215 18.48 -4.91 17.05
CA ARG A 215 17.87 -4.53 15.78
C ARG A 215 17.74 -3.02 15.68
N VAL A 216 17.82 -2.52 14.45
CA VAL A 216 17.75 -1.10 14.17
C VAL A 216 16.37 -0.59 14.60
N VAL A 217 16.33 0.53 15.33
CA VAL A 217 15.10 1.19 15.79
C VAL A 217 14.37 1.78 14.60
N GLN A 218 13.27 1.15 14.20
CA GLN A 218 12.40 1.57 13.08
C GLN A 218 11.17 0.65 13.00
N ASP A 219 10.30 0.95 12.02
CA ASP A 219 9.15 0.11 11.68
C ASP A 219 9.51 -0.94 10.62
N TYR A 220 8.94 -2.13 10.79
CA TYR A 220 9.12 -3.30 9.94
C TYR A 220 7.78 -3.87 9.45
N VAL A 221 7.75 -4.31 8.19
CA VAL A 221 6.73 -5.20 7.66
C VAL A 221 7.17 -6.63 7.95
N ILE A 222 6.25 -7.46 8.40
CA ILE A 222 6.51 -8.88 8.61
C ILE A 222 6.18 -9.63 7.32
N GLN A 223 7.17 -10.25 6.72
CA GLN A 223 7.01 -11.17 5.60
C GLN A 223 7.10 -12.61 6.12
N LEU A 224 6.01 -13.35 5.99
CA LEU A 224 5.93 -14.76 6.37
C LEU A 224 6.11 -15.62 5.12
N THR A 225 7.12 -16.48 5.13
CA THR A 225 7.20 -17.66 4.28
C THR A 225 6.59 -18.81 5.06
N ASN A 226 5.53 -19.38 4.55
CA ASN A 226 4.80 -20.47 5.17
C ASN A 226 5.54 -21.81 4.95
N GLY A 227 5.18 -22.86 5.69
CA GLY A 227 5.85 -24.17 5.62
C GLY A 227 5.83 -24.82 4.22
N ASP A 228 4.83 -24.48 3.41
CA ASP A 228 4.67 -24.88 2.00
C ASP A 228 5.41 -23.98 1.00
N GLY A 229 6.10 -22.93 1.48
CA GLY A 229 6.86 -21.98 0.67
C GLY A 229 6.05 -20.78 0.16
N VAL A 230 4.75 -20.71 0.42
CA VAL A 230 3.93 -19.54 0.04
C VAL A 230 4.30 -18.34 0.89
N VAL A 231 4.41 -17.16 0.28
CA VAL A 231 4.84 -15.92 0.93
C VAL A 231 3.68 -14.95 1.06
N THR A 232 3.54 -14.33 2.24
CA THR A 232 2.62 -13.21 2.49
C THR A 232 3.29 -12.12 3.32
N SER A 233 2.74 -10.92 3.31
CA SER A 233 3.25 -9.80 4.11
C SER A 233 2.16 -9.21 5.00
N SER A 234 2.54 -8.76 6.19
CA SER A 234 1.63 -8.14 7.15
C SER A 234 1.17 -6.78 6.64
N ARG A 235 -0.09 -6.45 6.93
CA ARG A 235 -0.64 -5.10 6.74
C ARG A 235 -0.37 -4.20 7.94
N THR A 236 0.00 -4.80 9.07
CA THR A 236 0.36 -4.12 10.31
C THR A 236 1.87 -4.02 10.43
N ALA A 237 2.37 -2.84 10.83
CA ALA A 237 3.78 -2.64 11.12
C ALA A 237 4.14 -3.19 12.51
N PHE A 238 5.37 -3.67 12.65
CA PHE A 238 6.00 -4.02 13.92
C PHE A 238 7.15 -3.03 14.18
N THR A 239 7.20 -2.42 15.36
CA THR A 239 8.20 -1.37 15.66
C THR A 239 9.26 -1.89 16.60
N ILE A 240 10.54 -1.72 16.24
CA ILE A 240 11.63 -1.79 17.21
C ILE A 240 11.79 -0.41 17.85
N THR A 241 11.69 -0.35 19.17
CA THR A 241 11.88 0.89 19.96
C THR A 241 13.28 0.93 20.57
N PRO A 242 13.79 2.12 20.94
CA PRO A 242 15.02 2.24 21.73
C PRO A 242 14.99 1.37 23.00
#